data_AF-Q8X3K2-F1
#
_entry.id   AF-Q8X3K2-F1
#
_cell.length_a   1.000
_cell.length_b   1.000
_cell.length_c   1.000
_cell.angle_alpha   90.00
_cell.angle_beta   90.00
_cell.angle_gamma   90.00
#
_symmetry.space_group_name_H-M   'P 1'
#
loop_
_entity.id
_entity.type
_entity.pdbx_description
1 polymer ?
#
loop_
_entity_poly.entity_id
_entity_poly.type
_entity_poly.pdbx_seq_one_letter_code
_entity_poly.pdbx_strand_id
1 'polypeptide(L)' 'MHTAFEFWVRKTFGNRYDLTRDVDGFYCREVVKRMFDVWCHCRG' A
#
# COMPACT_ATOMS: atom_id res chain seq x y z
N MET A 1 -10.91 3.20 -1.67
CA MET A 1 -10.51 1.82 -1.32
C MET A 1 -9.04 1.68 -0.90
N HIS A 2 -8.12 2.56 -1.33
CA HIS A 2 -6.70 2.51 -0.91
C HIS A 2 -6.42 2.97 0.54
N THR A 3 -7.24 3.86 1.09
CA THR A 3 -7.02 4.46 2.42
C THR A 3 -6.99 3.42 3.55
N ALA A 4 -7.74 2.32 3.43
CA ALA A 4 -7.75 1.24 4.41
C ALA A 4 -6.44 0.44 4.40
N PHE A 5 -5.85 0.22 3.23
CA PHE A 5 -4.54 -0.38 3.10
C PHE A 5 -3.46 0.55 3.64
N GLU A 6 -3.50 1.83 3.27
CA GLU A 6 -2.51 2.81 3.76
C GLU A 6 -2.55 2.94 5.28
N PHE A 7 -3.73 2.93 5.88
CA PHE A 7 -3.91 2.91 7.32
C PHE A 7 -3.38 1.62 7.95
N TRP A 8 -3.65 0.46 7.33
CA TRP A 8 -3.12 -0.83 7.79
C TRP A 8 -1.58 -0.86 7.73
N VAL A 9 -0.98 -0.42 6.61
CA VAL A 9 0.48 -0.36 6.46
C VAL A 9 1.09 0.57 7.50
N ARG A 10 0.53 1.77 7.69
CA ARG A 10 1.01 2.71 8.71
C ARG A 10 0.85 2.16 10.13
N LYS A 11 -0.20 1.41 10.42
CA LYS A 11 -0.41 0.81 11.74
C LYS A 11 0.54 -0.36 12.00
N THR A 12 0.80 -1.20 11.00
CA THR A 12 1.61 -2.41 11.14
C THR A 12 3.10 -2.14 11.01
N PHE A 13 3.50 -1.27 10.08
CA PHE A 13 4.90 -1.00 9.76
C PHE A 13 5.34 0.41 10.14
N GLY A 14 4.44 1.28 10.58
CA GLY A 14 4.77 2.68 10.88
C GLY A 14 5.09 3.46 9.59
N ASN A 15 6.12 4.30 9.67
CA ASN A 15 6.57 5.13 8.55
C ASN A 15 7.69 4.47 7.71
N ARG A 16 7.83 3.14 7.79
CA ARG A 16 8.89 2.38 7.10
C ARG A 16 8.73 2.36 5.58
N TYR A 17 7.49 2.40 5.12
CA TYR A 17 7.16 2.32 3.71
C TYR A 17 6.60 3.65 3.26
N ASP A 18 7.26 4.22 2.26
CA ASP A 18 6.76 5.38 1.57
C ASP A 18 5.57 4.98 0.69
N LEU A 19 4.41 5.58 0.98
CA LEU A 19 3.14 5.32 0.30
C LEU A 19 2.90 6.33 -0.84
N THR A 20 3.94 7.03 -1.29
CA THR A 20 3.82 7.99 -2.40
C THR A 20 3.32 7.30 -3.65
N ARG A 21 2.44 8.01 -4.35
CA ARG A 21 1.84 7.55 -5.60
C ARG A 21 2.38 8.38 -6.76
N ASP A 22 2.60 7.72 -7.88
CA ASP A 22 2.97 8.36 -9.14
C ASP A 22 1.80 9.16 -9.71
N VAL A 23 2.08 9.92 -10.77
CA VAL A 23 1.09 10.72 -11.52
C VAL A 23 -0.07 9.88 -12.07
N ASP A 24 0.18 8.60 -12.36
CA ASP A 24 -0.82 7.61 -12.78
C ASP A 24 -1.60 6.98 -11.61
N GLY A 25 -1.29 7.35 -10.36
CA GLY A 25 -1.98 6.86 -9.17
C GLY A 25 -1.53 5.47 -8.70
N PHE A 26 -0.45 4.91 -9.23
CA PHE A 26 0.18 3.69 -8.70
C PHE A 26 1.14 3.99 -7.56
N TYR A 27 1.41 3.04 -6.67
CA TYR A 27 2.46 3.21 -5.67
C TYR A 27 3.83 3.22 -6.36
N CYS A 28 4.65 4.24 -6.08
CA CYS A 28 6.00 4.39 -6.65
C CYS A 28 6.91 3.20 -6.33
N ARG A 29 6.69 2.57 -5.18
CA ARG A 29 7.50 1.44 -4.72
C ARG A 29 6.84 0.12 -5.12
N GLU A 30 7.54 -0.68 -5.92
CA GLU A 30 7.10 -2.03 -6.30
C GLU A 30 6.78 -2.92 -5.09
N VAL A 31 7.50 -2.74 -3.97
CA VAL A 31 7.24 -3.44 -2.71
C VAL A 31 5.84 -3.13 -2.17
N VAL A 32 5.44 -1.86 -2.17
CA VAL A 32 4.12 -1.43 -1.70
C VAL A 32 3.04 -1.90 -2.67
N LYS A 33 3.34 -1.88 -3.98
CA LYS A 33 2.46 -2.43 -5.01
C LYS A 33 2.19 -3.92 -4.79
N ARG A 34 3.22 -4.74 -4.53
CA ARG A 34 3.05 -6.16 -4.18
C ARG A 34 2.32 -6.37 -2.85
N MET A 35 2.63 -5.56 -1.84
CA MET A 35 1.89 -5.63 -0.57
C MET A 35 0.41 -5.33 -0.75
N PHE A 36 0.07 -4.35 -1.60
CA PHE A 36 -1.30 -4.02 -1.90
C PHE A 36 -2.02 -5.14 -2.66
N ASP A 37 -1.34 -5.75 -3.65
CA ASP A 37 -1.86 -6.90 -4.40
C ASP A 37 -2.16 -8.09 -3.49
N VAL A 38 -1.21 -8.46 -2.61
CA VAL A 38 -1.40 -9.51 -1.59
C VAL A 38 -2.51 -9.15 -0.61
N TRP A 39 -2.57 -7.90 -0.16
CA TRP A 39 -3.62 -7.44 0.75
C TRP A 39 -5.00 -7.52 0.11
N CYS A 40 -5.12 -7.19 -1.17
CA CYS A 40 -6.35 -7.32 -1.94
C CYS A 40 -6.74 -8.79 -2.10
N HIS A 41 -5.77 -9.66 -2.41
CA HIS A 41 -5.98 -11.11 -2.48
C HIS A 41 -6.47 -11.71 -1.15
N CYS A 42 -5.93 -11.24 -0.02
CA CYS A 42 -6.35 -11.71 1.30
C CYS A 42 -7.69 -11.14 1.78
N ARG A 43 -8.13 -9.99 1.26
CA ARG A 43 -9.38 -9.33 1.71
C ARG A 43 -10.60 -9.57 0.83
N GLY A 44 -10.44 -10.23 -0.32
CA GLY A 44 -11.52 -10.84 -1.11
C GLY A 44 -12.74 -9.97 -1.32
#